data_AF-A0A3C0Q5L4-F1
#
_entry.id   AF-A0A3C0Q5L4-F1
#
_cell.length_a   1.000
_cell.length_b   1.000
_cell.length_c   1.000
_cell.angle_alpha   90.00
_cell.angle_beta   90.00
_cell.angle_gamma   90.00
#
_symmetry.space_group_name_H-M   'P 1'
#
loop_
_entity.id
_entity.type
_entity.pdbx_description
1 polymer ?
#
loop_
_entity_poly.entity_id
_entity_poly.type
_entity_poly.pdbx_seq_one_letter_code
_entity_poly.pdbx_strand_id
1 'polypeptide(L)' 'MNLLLRVLYVFISAFFKPKIADICAPSYLKLVVCPNDLDFNMHMNNGRYLTIMD' A
#
# COMPACT_ATOMS: atom_id res chain seq x y z
N MET A 1 2.92 -13.29 -1.87
CA MET A 1 3.50 -13.24 -0.51
C MET A 1 2.53 -13.91 0.44
N ASN A 2 3.02 -14.73 1.39
CA ASN A 2 2.15 -15.41 2.34
C ASN A 2 1.46 -14.38 3.26
N LEU A 3 0.14 -14.46 3.42
CA LEU A 3 -0.66 -13.46 4.15
C LEU A 3 -0.14 -13.26 5.58
N LEU A 4 0.23 -14.36 6.23
CA LEU A 4 0.74 -14.37 7.61
C LEU A 4 2.05 -13.58 7.75
N LEU A 5 2.97 -13.71 6.78
CA LEU A 5 4.23 -12.95 6.78
C LEU A 5 3.97 -11.45 6.65
N ARG A 6 2.97 -11.07 5.84
CA ARG A 6 2.60 -9.66 5.64
C ARG A 6 2.01 -9.06 6.92
N VAL A 7 1.12 -9.80 7.60
CA VAL A 7 0.54 -9.36 8.88
C VAL A 7 1.61 -9.19 9.94
N LEU A 8 2.53 -10.17 10.06
CA LEU A 8 3.64 -10.08 11.02
C LEU A 8 4.53 -8.87 10.74
N TYR A 9 4.87 -8.62 9.48
CA TYR A 9 5.66 -7.46 9.07
C TYR A 9 4.96 -6.14 9.42
N VAL A 10 3.65 -6.02 9.13
CA VAL A 10 2.87 -4.82 9.48
C VAL A 10 2.85 -4.61 10.99
N PHE A 11 2.63 -5.67 11.78
CA PHE A 11 2.60 -5.59 13.23
C PHE A 11 3.92 -5.09 13.81
N ILE A 12 5.05 -5.66 13.35
CA ILE A 12 6.39 -5.23 13.79
C ILE A 12 6.67 -3.78 13.34
N SER A 13 6.32 -3.43 12.11
CA SER A 13 6.55 -2.08 11.58
C SER A 13 5.76 -1.00 12.31
N ALA A 14 4.59 -1.33 12.87
CA ALA A 14 3.73 -0.39 13.56
C ALA A 14 4.42 0.23 14.80
N PHE A 15 5.31 -0.52 15.47
CA PHE A 15 6.06 -0.02 16.63
C PHE A 15 7.06 1.10 16.28
N PHE A 16 7.49 1.19 15.01
CA PHE A 16 8.47 2.17 14.54
C PHE A 16 7.82 3.34 13.80
N LYS A 17 6.49 3.33 13.62
CA LYS A 17 5.78 4.41 12.92
C LYS A 17 5.52 5.60 13.86
N PRO A 18 5.54 6.84 13.31
CA PRO A 18 5.19 8.02 14.08
C PRO A 18 3.75 7.93 14.58
N LYS A 19 3.49 8.49 15.77
CA LYS A 19 2.14 8.56 16.33
C LYS A 19 1.26 9.43 15.44
N ILE A 20 0.01 9.01 15.25
CA ILE A 20 -1.00 9.78 14.54
C ILE A 20 -1.40 10.97 15.43
N ALA A 21 -1.17 12.19 14.93
CA ALA A 21 -1.38 13.43 15.70
C ALA A 21 -2.84 13.91 15.68
N ASP A 22 -3.57 13.64 14.59
CA ASP A 22 -4.96 14.03 14.40
C ASP A 22 -5.72 12.88 13.73
N ILE A 23 -6.94 12.62 14.21
CA ILE A 23 -7.86 11.59 13.69
C ILE A 23 -8.27 11.92 12.25
N CYS A 24 -8.36 13.21 11.91
CA CYS A 24 -8.70 13.69 10.57
C CYS A 24 -7.47 13.93 9.68
N ALA A 25 -6.27 13.54 10.14
CA ALA A 25 -5.07 13.71 9.33
C ALA A 25 -5.14 12.88 8.04
N PRO A 26 -4.71 13.43 6.89
CA PRO A 26 -4.65 12.68 5.65
C PRO A 26 -3.66 11.51 5.76
N SER A 27 -4.10 10.33 5.29
CA SER A 27 -3.23 9.15 5.18
C SER A 27 -2.49 9.18 3.85
N TYR A 28 -1.15 9.22 3.91
CA TYR A 28 -0.30 9.16 2.72
C TYR A 28 0.32 7.77 2.58
N LEU A 29 0.06 7.12 1.44
CA LEU A 29 0.65 5.84 1.07
C LEU A 29 1.67 6.04 -0.05
N LYS A 30 2.90 5.61 0.18
CA LYS A 30 3.92 5.54 -0.88
C LYS A 30 3.94 4.12 -1.44
N LEU A 31 3.51 4.00 -2.68
CA LEU A 31 3.39 2.73 -3.39
C LEU A 31 4.34 2.76 -4.60
N VAL A 32 4.93 1.61 -4.93
CA VAL A 32 5.82 1.47 -6.08
C VAL A 32 5.08 0.70 -7.16
N VAL A 33 5.06 1.24 -8.38
CA VAL A 33 4.50 0.57 -9.55
C VAL A 33 5.51 -0.47 -10.03
N CYS A 34 5.14 -1.74 -9.97
CA CYS A 34 5.96 -2.83 -10.48
C CYS A 34 5.64 -3.06 -11.97
N PRO A 35 6.57 -3.63 -12.78
CA PRO A 35 6.31 -3.89 -14.20
C PRO A 35 5.09 -4.79 -14.46
N ASN A 36 4.78 -5.71 -13.55
CA ASN A 36 3.59 -6.58 -13.60
C ASN A 36 2.27 -5.82 -13.32
N ASP A 37 2.37 -4.55 -12.93
CA ASP A 37 1.24 -3.68 -12.66
C ASP A 37 0.75 -2.91 -13.88
N LEU A 38 1.55 -2.94 -14.94
CA LEU A 38 1.28 -2.29 -16.19
C LEU A 38 0.42 -3.18 -17.09
N ASP A 39 -0.52 -2.55 -17.79
CA ASP A 39 -1.25 -3.17 -18.88
C ASP A 39 -0.44 -3.18 -20.19
N PHE A 40 -1.04 -3.68 -21.27
CA PHE A 40 -0.41 -3.68 -22.60
C PHE A 40 -0.06 -2.28 -23.11
N ASN A 41 -0.72 -1.24 -22.60
CA ASN A 41 -0.44 0.13 -22.96
C ASN A 41 0.71 0.73 -22.12
N MET A 42 1.35 -0.08 -21.26
CA MET A 42 2.42 0.34 -20.33
C MET A 42 1.97 1.38 -19.31
N HIS A 43 0.68 1.37 -18.96
CA HIS A 43 0.14 2.20 -17.90
C HIS A 43 -0.40 1.32 -16.79
N MET A 44 -0.46 1.87 -15.58
CA MET A 44 -1.17 1.21 -14.52
C MET A 44 -2.67 1.19 -14.84
N ASN A 45 -3.28 0.01 -14.82
CA ASN A 45 -4.70 -0.13 -15.11
C ASN A 45 -5.56 0.62 -14.07
N ASN A 46 -6.57 1.37 -14.52
CA ASN A 46 -7.54 2.08 -13.67
C ASN A 46 -8.17 1.18 -12.59
N GLY A 47 -8.49 -0.08 -12.92
CA GLY A 47 -9.01 -1.04 -11.96
C GLY A 47 -8.02 -1.39 -10.85
N ARG A 48 -6.71 -1.44 -11.18
CA ARG A 48 -5.65 -1.70 -10.18
C ARG A 48 -5.51 -0.55 -9.19
N TYR A 49 -5.76 0.70 -9.59
CA TYR A 49 -5.77 1.81 -8.63
C TYR A 49 -6.83 1.60 -7.55
N LEU A 50 -8.05 1.23 -7.96
CA LEU A 50 -9.14 0.96 -7.01
C LEU A 50 -8.82 -0.22 -6.09
N THR A 51 -8.24 -1.30 -6.63
CA THR A 51 -7.83 -2.46 -5.82
C THR A 51 -6.74 -2.16 -4.80
N ILE A 52 -5.94 -1.10 -5.00
CA ILE A 52 -4.89 -0.70 -4.04
C ILE A 52 -5.41 0.33 -3.03
N MET A 53 -6.49 1.05 -3.36
CA MET A 53 -7.18 1.95 -2.44
C MET A 53 -8.07 1.20 -1.43
N ASP A 54 -8.53 0.01 -1.77
CA ASP A 54 -9.23 -0.94 -0.89
C ASP A 54 -8.26 -1.69 0.04
#